data_AF-A0A355CJQ7-F1
#
_entry.id   AF-A0A355CJQ7-F1
#
_cell.length_a   1.000
_cell.length_b   1.000
_cell.length_c   1.000
_cell.angle_alpha   90.00
_cell.angle_beta   90.00
_cell.angle_gamma   90.00
#
_symmetry.space_group_name_H-M   'P 1'
#
loop_
_entity.id
_entity.type
_entity.pdbx_description
1 polymer ?
#
loop_
_entity_poly.entity_id
_entity_poly.type
_entity_poly.pdbx_seq_one_letter_code
_entity_poly.pdbx_strand_id
1 'polypeptide(L)'
;MTQSSKIYAPNVYLFAFNLCNALESESNSPVELVSLWQKCDEILQAKLAVGTGFNGCYLQKKDEPVGGCVNLINKQVVENRNSLAFAKEISVENQPITLKGFALPMRIDDSYALGLKIFVPEKVNGIKTPAVDVSIFQELNSDNCLLPDFVQSYFGQTLLLTAWLSVEQNQASRADSQFLKGLGKQCLEKFIYGQNLPDFYRQCELFGSQILE
;
A
#
# COMPACT_ATOMS: atom_id res chain seq x y z
N MET A 1 27.92 16.11 0.13
CA MET A 1 27.04 16.29 1.31
C MET A 1 25.87 15.36 1.10
N THR A 2 25.73 14.32 1.93
CA THR A 2 24.57 13.41 1.89
C THR A 2 23.36 14.21 2.35
N GLN A 3 22.51 14.59 1.39
CA GLN A 3 21.28 15.31 1.65
C GLN A 3 20.40 14.43 2.54
N SER A 4 19.81 15.01 3.60
CA SER A 4 18.99 14.24 4.53
C SER A 4 17.76 13.68 3.79
N SER A 5 17.73 12.36 3.60
CA SER A 5 16.65 11.62 2.94
C SER A 5 15.51 11.32 3.91
N LYS A 6 15.19 12.28 4.77
CA LYS A 6 14.08 12.15 5.71
C LYS A 6 12.79 12.65 5.09
N ILE A 7 11.70 11.95 5.37
CA ILE A 7 10.35 12.26 4.89
C ILE A 7 9.36 12.16 6.06
N TYR A 8 8.25 12.89 5.99
CA TYR A 8 7.27 12.92 7.07
C TYR A 8 6.00 12.15 6.70
N ALA A 9 5.51 11.33 7.65
CA ALA A 9 4.33 10.47 7.54
C ALA A 9 4.19 9.76 6.18
N PRO A 10 5.17 8.93 5.78
CA PRO A 10 5.09 8.14 4.55
C PRO A 10 3.92 7.16 4.56
N ASN A 11 3.32 6.95 3.40
CA ASN A 11 2.25 6.01 3.15
C ASN A 11 2.55 5.21 1.88
N VAL A 12 2.15 3.94 1.88
CA VAL A 12 2.10 3.05 0.74
C VAL A 12 0.66 2.60 0.56
N TYR A 13 0.15 2.75 -0.66
CA TYR A 13 -1.13 2.22 -1.08
C TYR A 13 -0.92 1.14 -2.14
N LEU A 14 -1.61 0.02 -2.00
CA LEU A 14 -1.78 -1.00 -3.02
C LEU A 14 -3.25 -1.04 -3.41
N PHE A 15 -3.52 -0.88 -4.71
CA PHE A 15 -4.80 -1.15 -5.33
C PHE A 15 -4.63 -2.34 -6.26
N ALA A 16 -5.28 -3.47 -5.97
CA ALA A 16 -5.14 -4.70 -6.76
C ALA A 16 -6.52 -5.23 -7.16
N PHE A 17 -6.62 -5.79 -8.37
CA PHE A 17 -7.91 -6.15 -8.98
C PHE A 17 -7.89 -7.56 -9.57
N ASN A 18 -8.88 -8.37 -9.21
CA ASN A 18 -9.14 -9.71 -9.76
C ASN A 18 -10.56 -9.77 -10.31
N LEU A 19 -10.77 -10.51 -11.41
CA LEU A 19 -12.11 -10.79 -11.90
C LEU A 19 -12.86 -11.67 -10.88
N CYS A 20 -14.15 -11.41 -10.66
CA CYS A 20 -14.98 -12.20 -9.74
C CYS A 20 -15.17 -13.63 -10.25
N ASN A 21 -15.43 -13.76 -11.56
CA ASN A 21 -15.61 -15.03 -12.25
C ASN A 21 -14.67 -15.04 -13.45
N ALA A 22 -13.68 -15.93 -13.50
CA ALA A 22 -12.89 -16.12 -14.72
C ALA A 22 -13.86 -16.35 -15.89
N LEU A 23 -13.64 -15.66 -17.02
CA LEU A 23 -14.34 -15.98 -18.27
C LEU A 23 -14.23 -17.49 -18.46
N GLU A 24 -15.36 -18.19 -18.62
CA GLU A 24 -15.39 -19.64 -18.81
C GLU A 24 -14.44 -19.99 -19.96
N SER A 25 -13.23 -20.43 -19.64
CA SER A 25 -12.32 -20.94 -20.64
C SER A 25 -12.88 -22.28 -21.11
N GLU A 26 -12.91 -22.53 -22.42
CA GLU A 26 -13.28 -23.84 -22.98
C GLU A 26 -12.40 -25.00 -22.46
N SER A 27 -11.31 -24.71 -21.74
CA SER A 27 -10.60 -25.67 -20.90
C SER A 27 -11.32 -25.87 -19.56
N ASN A 28 -11.73 -27.12 -19.27
CA ASN A 28 -12.32 -27.60 -18.02
C ASN A 28 -11.46 -27.44 -16.74
N SER A 29 -10.46 -26.56 -16.75
CA SER A 29 -9.67 -26.19 -15.59
C SER A 29 -10.14 -24.81 -15.12
N PRO A 30 -10.83 -24.70 -13.97
CA PRO A 30 -11.10 -23.40 -13.37
C PRO A 30 -9.74 -22.71 -13.18
N VAL A 31 -9.57 -21.53 -13.75
CA VAL A 31 -8.42 -20.69 -13.41
C VAL A 31 -8.49 -20.49 -11.90
N GLU A 32 -7.57 -21.11 -11.16
CA GLU A 32 -7.42 -20.87 -9.73
C GLU A 32 -6.93 -19.43 -9.57
N LEU A 33 -7.87 -18.49 -9.61
CA LEU A 33 -7.65 -17.12 -9.20
C LEU A 33 -7.29 -17.19 -7.72
N VAL A 34 -5.98 -17.10 -7.42
CA VAL A 34 -5.52 -16.98 -6.05
C VAL A 34 -6.27 -15.80 -5.44
N SER A 35 -6.96 -16.08 -4.33
CA SER A 35 -7.87 -15.10 -3.77
C SER A 35 -7.06 -13.89 -3.31
N LEU A 36 -7.40 -12.67 -3.75
CA LEU A 36 -6.80 -11.43 -3.26
C LEU A 36 -6.81 -11.36 -1.72
N TRP A 37 -7.77 -12.03 -1.10
CA TRP A 37 -7.94 -12.14 0.34
C TRP A 37 -6.86 -13.01 0.99
N GLN A 38 -6.51 -14.13 0.37
CA GLN A 38 -5.39 -14.98 0.82
C GLN A 38 -4.07 -14.22 0.70
N LYS A 39 -3.87 -13.49 -0.39
CA LYS A 39 -2.68 -12.64 -0.56
C LYS A 39 -2.63 -11.49 0.43
N CYS A 40 -3.77 -10.87 0.72
CA CYS A 40 -3.86 -9.88 1.78
C CYS A 40 -3.47 -10.47 3.14
N ASP A 41 -3.96 -11.66 3.49
CA ASP A 41 -3.58 -12.35 4.73
C ASP A 41 -2.09 -12.67 4.78
N GLU A 42 -1.54 -13.19 3.68
CA GLU A 42 -0.11 -13.51 3.55
C GLU A 42 0.77 -12.25 3.74
N ILE A 43 0.37 -11.12 3.15
CA ILE A 43 1.04 -9.82 3.36
C ILE A 43 0.98 -9.43 4.83
N LEU A 44 -0.21 -9.45 5.45
CA LEU A 44 -0.37 -8.98 6.83
C LEU A 44 0.35 -9.90 7.84
N GLN A 45 0.21 -11.22 7.71
CA GLN A 45 0.74 -12.19 8.66
C GLN A 45 2.20 -12.54 8.42
N ALA A 46 2.56 -12.96 7.21
CA ALA A 46 3.88 -13.52 6.94
C ALA A 46 4.92 -12.44 6.62
N LYS A 47 4.50 -11.35 5.96
CA LYS A 47 5.43 -10.32 5.46
C LYS A 47 5.52 -9.13 6.41
N LEU A 48 4.38 -8.62 6.86
CA LEU A 48 4.34 -7.50 7.79
C LEU A 48 4.31 -7.94 9.25
N ALA A 49 4.09 -9.22 9.57
CA ALA A 49 4.03 -9.74 10.95
C ALA A 49 3.07 -8.94 11.85
N VAL A 50 1.90 -8.60 11.31
CA VAL A 50 0.81 -7.95 12.04
C VAL A 50 0.10 -8.99 12.89
N GLY A 51 -0.26 -8.68 14.14
CA GLY A 51 -0.93 -9.64 15.03
C GLY A 51 -2.38 -9.99 14.65
N THR A 52 -2.95 -9.31 13.65
CA THR A 52 -4.33 -9.50 13.18
C THR A 52 -4.31 -10.07 11.77
N GLY A 53 -4.71 -11.33 11.63
CA GLY A 53 -4.89 -11.98 10.33
C GLY A 53 -6.14 -11.49 9.60
N PHE A 54 -6.13 -11.65 8.29
CA PHE A 54 -7.29 -11.51 7.42
C PHE A 54 -7.82 -12.90 7.07
N ASN A 55 -8.99 -13.27 7.56
CA ASN A 55 -9.66 -14.50 7.15
C ASN A 55 -11.05 -14.24 6.56
N GLY A 56 -11.66 -15.27 5.98
CA GLY A 56 -12.96 -15.14 5.32
C GLY A 56 -14.12 -14.67 6.20
N CYS A 57 -13.99 -14.64 7.54
CA CYS A 57 -15.05 -14.11 8.41
C CYS A 57 -15.17 -12.58 8.35
N TYR A 58 -14.13 -11.87 7.93
CA TYR A 58 -14.16 -10.42 7.70
C TYR A 58 -14.92 -10.03 6.44
N LEU A 59 -15.30 -11.01 5.60
CA LEU A 59 -16.04 -10.78 4.37
C LEU A 59 -17.53 -11.07 4.54
N GLN A 60 -18.37 -10.26 3.90
CA GLN A 60 -19.78 -10.55 3.73
C GLN A 60 -19.93 -11.74 2.77
N LYS A 61 -20.63 -12.78 3.23
CA LYS A 61 -20.90 -13.99 2.44
C LYS A 61 -22.13 -13.87 1.54
N LYS A 62 -22.47 -12.66 1.08
CA LYS A 62 -23.64 -12.50 0.20
C LYS A 62 -23.29 -13.04 -1.18
N ASP A 63 -24.11 -13.93 -1.71
CA ASP A 63 -23.88 -14.59 -3.01
C ASP A 63 -23.70 -13.56 -4.14
N GLU A 64 -24.49 -12.49 -4.13
CA GLU A 64 -24.26 -11.31 -4.98
C GLU A 64 -24.70 -10.03 -4.26
N PRO A 65 -23.77 -9.12 -3.91
CA PRO A 65 -24.17 -7.85 -3.31
C PRO A 65 -24.78 -6.90 -4.34
N VAL A 66 -25.84 -6.18 -3.96
CA VAL A 66 -26.52 -5.23 -4.85
C VAL A 66 -25.66 -3.98 -5.07
N GLY A 67 -25.51 -3.59 -6.33
CA GLY A 67 -24.80 -2.36 -6.74
C GLY A 67 -23.44 -2.63 -7.40
N GLY A 68 -22.96 -1.61 -8.12
CA GLY A 68 -21.70 -1.66 -8.88
C GLY A 68 -20.45 -1.36 -8.03
N CYS A 69 -20.59 -0.88 -6.80
CA CYS A 69 -19.46 -0.69 -5.89
C CYS A 69 -19.88 -1.04 -4.46
N VAL A 70 -19.34 -2.15 -3.95
CA VAL A 70 -19.78 -2.77 -2.70
C VAL A 70 -18.58 -2.99 -1.80
N ASN A 71 -18.66 -2.47 -0.57
CA ASN A 71 -17.73 -2.84 0.48
C ASN A 71 -18.04 -4.25 1.00
N LEU A 72 -17.07 -5.16 0.92
CA LEU A 72 -17.23 -6.55 1.31
C LEU A 72 -16.96 -6.79 2.80
N ILE A 73 -16.58 -5.78 3.58
CA ILE A 73 -16.31 -5.92 5.00
C ILE A 73 -17.58 -6.29 5.79
N ASN A 74 -17.47 -7.34 6.60
CA ASN A 74 -18.44 -7.68 7.62
C ASN A 74 -18.27 -6.79 8.85
N LYS A 75 -19.07 -5.71 8.90
CA LYS A 75 -19.07 -4.72 9.97
C LYS A 75 -19.21 -5.30 11.37
N GLN A 76 -19.94 -6.41 11.54
CA GLN A 76 -20.14 -7.02 12.84
C GLN A 76 -18.84 -7.61 13.41
N VAL A 77 -17.94 -8.05 12.53
CA VAL A 77 -16.65 -8.66 12.90
C VAL A 77 -15.56 -7.60 13.11
N VAL A 78 -15.69 -6.42 12.48
CA VAL A 78 -14.71 -5.32 12.57
C VAL A 78 -15.19 -4.11 13.37
N GLU A 79 -15.98 -4.32 14.43
CA GLU A 79 -16.44 -3.24 15.33
C GLU A 79 -17.15 -2.09 14.59
N ASN A 80 -18.03 -2.41 13.65
CA ASN A 80 -18.76 -1.48 12.80
C ASN A 80 -17.89 -0.58 11.89
N ARG A 81 -16.61 -0.92 11.70
CA ARG A 81 -15.71 -0.22 10.76
C ARG A 81 -15.99 -0.64 9.31
N ASN A 82 -15.51 0.19 8.38
CA ASN A 82 -15.61 -0.07 6.94
C ASN A 82 -14.37 -0.79 6.38
N SER A 83 -13.37 -1.09 7.20
CA SER A 83 -12.09 -1.68 6.78
C SER A 83 -11.49 -2.49 7.92
N LEU A 84 -10.65 -3.47 7.59
CA LEU A 84 -9.85 -4.17 8.59
C LEU A 84 -8.62 -3.32 8.91
N ALA A 85 -8.68 -2.56 10.01
CA ALA A 85 -7.56 -1.76 10.47
C ALA A 85 -6.55 -2.62 11.23
N PHE A 86 -5.27 -2.25 11.13
CA PHE A 86 -4.20 -2.88 11.88
C PHE A 86 -3.15 -1.87 12.33
N ALA A 87 -2.35 -2.27 13.33
CA ALA A 87 -1.20 -1.52 13.79
C ALA A 87 -0.08 -2.49 14.19
N LYS A 88 1.16 -2.01 14.09
CA LYS A 88 2.36 -2.75 14.47
C LYS A 88 3.39 -1.76 14.98
N GLU A 89 4.14 -2.14 15.99
CA GLU A 89 5.35 -1.43 16.40
C GLU A 89 6.56 -2.06 15.72
N ILE A 90 7.42 -1.23 15.12
CA ILE A 90 8.69 -1.64 14.53
C ILE A 90 9.83 -0.82 15.15
N SER A 91 11.07 -1.26 14.93
CA SER A 91 12.26 -0.52 15.31
C SER A 91 13.08 -0.26 14.05
N VAL A 92 13.24 1.01 13.69
CA VAL A 92 14.10 1.44 12.58
C VAL A 92 15.20 2.29 13.17
N GLU A 93 16.47 1.91 12.94
CA GLU A 93 17.64 2.60 13.52
C GLU A 93 17.56 2.78 15.06
N ASN A 94 17.03 1.78 15.77
CA ASN A 94 16.78 1.80 17.22
C ASN A 94 15.73 2.84 17.69
N GLN A 95 14.92 3.37 16.78
CA GLN A 95 13.78 4.23 17.12
C GLN A 95 12.48 3.43 16.99
N PRO A 96 11.63 3.39 18.05
CA PRO A 96 10.32 2.78 17.95
C PRO A 96 9.43 3.61 17.03
N ILE A 97 8.81 2.94 16.05
CA ILE A 97 7.87 3.55 15.11
C ILE A 97 6.59 2.74 15.10
N THR A 98 5.47 3.42 15.36
CA THR A 98 4.14 2.86 15.16
C THR A 98 3.80 2.90 13.68
N LEU A 99 3.62 1.73 13.06
CA LEU A 99 2.97 1.57 11.77
C LEU A 99 1.47 1.33 11.97
N LYS A 100 0.68 1.91 11.07
CA LYS A 100 -0.77 1.68 10.98
C LYS A 100 -1.15 1.34 9.54
N GLY A 101 -2.30 0.74 9.38
CA GLY A 101 -2.83 0.45 8.06
C GLY A 101 -4.25 -0.04 8.09
N PHE A 102 -4.78 -0.30 6.90
CA PHE A 102 -6.04 -0.99 6.74
C PHE A 102 -6.12 -1.74 5.42
N ALA A 103 -6.89 -2.82 5.42
CA ALA A 103 -7.34 -3.53 4.23
C ALA A 103 -8.83 -3.25 3.98
N LEU A 104 -9.16 -2.94 2.73
CA LEU A 104 -10.50 -2.62 2.25
C LEU A 104 -10.82 -3.53 1.05
N PRO A 105 -11.42 -4.71 1.30
CA PRO A 105 -11.95 -5.58 0.27
C PRO A 105 -13.26 -4.98 -0.29
N MET A 106 -13.33 -4.90 -1.62
CA MET A 106 -14.48 -4.37 -2.34
C MET A 106 -14.84 -5.27 -3.53
N ARG A 107 -16.07 -5.15 -4.00
CA ARG A 107 -16.48 -5.57 -5.34
C ARG A 107 -16.82 -4.32 -6.14
N ILE A 108 -16.23 -4.19 -7.31
CA ILE A 108 -16.56 -3.16 -8.30
C ILE A 108 -17.05 -3.91 -9.54
N ASP A 109 -18.35 -3.84 -9.80
CA ASP A 109 -19.06 -4.60 -10.83
C ASP A 109 -18.69 -6.10 -10.83
N ASP A 110 -17.95 -6.54 -11.84
CA ASP A 110 -17.52 -7.92 -12.05
C ASP A 110 -16.13 -8.22 -11.46
N SER A 111 -15.56 -7.29 -10.69
CA SER A 111 -14.18 -7.36 -10.20
C SER A 111 -14.10 -7.25 -8.68
N TYR A 112 -13.29 -8.10 -8.05
CA TYR A 112 -12.82 -7.90 -6.70
C TYR A 112 -11.67 -6.90 -6.67
N ALA A 113 -11.73 -5.96 -5.75
CA ALA A 113 -10.72 -4.94 -5.54
C ALA A 113 -10.19 -5.01 -4.10
N LEU A 114 -8.87 -4.94 -3.93
CA LEU A 114 -8.21 -4.79 -2.65
C LEU A 114 -7.58 -3.39 -2.58
N GLY A 115 -8.09 -2.58 -1.66
CA GLY A 115 -7.38 -1.38 -1.20
C GLY A 115 -6.60 -1.68 0.07
N LEU A 116 -5.27 -1.66 0.02
CA LEU A 116 -4.41 -1.82 1.18
C LEU A 116 -3.61 -0.54 1.39
N LYS A 117 -3.62 -0.01 2.62
CA LYS A 117 -2.80 1.14 3.03
C LYS A 117 -1.91 0.75 4.20
N ILE A 118 -0.63 1.09 4.14
CA ILE A 118 0.34 0.98 5.25
C ILE A 118 1.03 2.34 5.41
N PHE A 119 1.14 2.86 6.62
CA PHE A 119 1.66 4.21 6.83
C PHE A 119 2.24 4.43 8.23
N VAL A 120 3.12 5.44 8.31
CA VAL A 120 3.52 6.05 9.58
C VAL A 120 2.52 7.18 9.89
N PRO A 121 1.83 7.16 11.04
CA PRO A 121 0.83 8.18 11.35
C PRO A 121 1.48 9.54 11.57
N GLU A 122 0.80 10.62 11.18
CA GLU A 122 1.24 11.99 11.42
C GLU A 122 1.35 12.33 12.91
N LYS A 123 0.46 11.72 13.72
CA LYS A 123 0.39 11.90 15.18
C LYS A 123 0.11 10.58 15.90
N VAL A 124 0.72 10.41 17.07
CA VAL A 124 0.40 9.36 18.03
C VAL A 124 -0.01 10.04 19.34
N ASN A 125 -1.19 9.72 19.86
CA ASN A 125 -1.75 10.34 21.07
C ASN A 125 -1.74 11.88 21.04
N GLY A 126 -2.01 12.46 19.86
CA GLY A 126 -2.00 13.92 19.65
C GLY A 126 -0.61 14.54 19.42
N ILE A 127 0.47 13.78 19.63
CA ILE A 127 1.86 14.24 19.48
C ILE A 127 2.34 13.96 18.06
N LYS A 128 2.93 14.96 17.39
CA LYS A 128 3.49 14.84 16.04
C LYS A 128 4.62 13.81 16.03
N THR A 129 4.57 12.87 15.08
CA THR A 129 5.66 11.91 14.87
C THR A 129 6.87 12.59 14.22
N PRO A 130 8.10 12.09 14.46
CA PRO A 130 9.28 12.61 13.79
C PRO A 130 9.27 12.24 12.29
N ALA A 131 10.01 13.01 11.50
CA ALA A 131 10.35 12.59 10.14
C ALA A 131 11.28 11.36 10.20
N VAL A 132 11.06 10.42 9.29
CA VAL A 132 11.75 9.13 9.23
C VAL A 132 12.64 9.09 7.99
N ASP A 133 13.71 8.30 8.01
CA ASP A 133 14.53 8.08 6.83
C ASP A 133 13.76 7.27 5.75
N VAL A 134 14.07 7.49 4.47
CA VAL A 134 13.47 6.73 3.34
C VAL A 134 13.65 5.21 3.46
N SER A 135 14.62 4.72 4.22
CA SER A 135 14.76 3.30 4.55
C SER A 135 13.50 2.67 5.15
N ILE A 136 12.60 3.46 5.76
CA ILE A 136 11.29 2.99 6.22
C ILE A 136 10.50 2.23 5.14
N PHE A 137 10.67 2.56 3.86
CA PHE A 137 9.96 1.88 2.77
C PHE A 137 10.31 0.39 2.65
N GLN A 138 11.48 -0.03 3.15
CA GLN A 138 11.87 -1.45 3.24
C GLN A 138 10.93 -2.24 4.17
N GLU A 139 10.51 -1.62 5.26
CA GLU A 139 9.59 -2.20 6.24
C GLU A 139 8.14 -2.23 5.72
N LEU A 140 7.81 -1.33 4.79
CA LEU A 140 6.46 -1.24 4.20
C LEU A 140 6.26 -2.22 3.04
N ASN A 141 7.34 -2.76 2.45
CA ASN A 141 7.31 -3.72 1.34
C ASN A 141 8.40 -4.80 1.50
N SER A 142 8.41 -5.45 2.66
CA SER A 142 9.36 -6.52 2.94
C SER A 142 9.24 -7.66 1.93
N ASP A 143 10.38 -8.16 1.46
CA ASP A 143 10.50 -9.18 0.40
C ASP A 143 9.72 -8.87 -0.88
N ASN A 144 9.52 -7.59 -1.22
CA ASN A 144 8.74 -7.18 -2.39
C ASN A 144 7.29 -7.72 -2.38
N CYS A 145 6.70 -7.94 -1.20
CA CYS A 145 5.37 -8.56 -1.06
C CYS A 145 4.20 -7.76 -1.68
N LEU A 146 4.42 -6.49 -2.04
CA LEU A 146 3.43 -5.66 -2.72
C LEU A 146 3.61 -5.61 -4.23
N LEU A 147 4.58 -6.35 -4.81
CA LEU A 147 4.81 -6.38 -6.25
C LEU A 147 3.94 -7.42 -6.99
N PRO A 148 3.72 -7.25 -8.31
CA PRO A 148 2.86 -8.13 -9.11
C PRO A 148 3.20 -9.62 -9.00
N ASP A 149 4.49 -9.98 -8.95
CA ASP A 149 4.92 -11.38 -8.86
C ASP A 149 4.42 -12.08 -7.60
N PHE A 150 4.23 -11.33 -6.51
CA PHE A 150 3.71 -11.86 -5.25
C PHE A 150 2.18 -11.75 -5.17
N VAL A 151 1.62 -10.58 -5.48
CA VAL A 151 0.18 -10.29 -5.35
C VAL A 151 -0.64 -11.07 -6.38
N GLN A 152 -0.09 -11.29 -7.57
CA GLN A 152 -0.71 -12.06 -8.66
C GLN A 152 -2.10 -11.54 -9.05
N SER A 153 -2.26 -10.21 -9.10
CA SER A 153 -3.51 -9.56 -9.52
C SER A 153 -3.79 -9.78 -11.00
N TYR A 154 -5.03 -10.14 -11.36
CA TYR A 154 -5.42 -10.47 -12.73
C TYR A 154 -5.51 -9.25 -13.66
N PHE A 155 -6.23 -8.19 -13.25
CA PHE A 155 -6.34 -6.94 -14.02
C PHE A 155 -5.19 -5.97 -13.78
N GLY A 156 -4.24 -6.38 -12.94
CA GLY A 156 -3.11 -5.57 -12.53
C GLY A 156 -3.34 -4.87 -11.20
N GLN A 157 -2.36 -4.04 -10.88
CA GLN A 157 -2.28 -3.33 -9.62
C GLN A 157 -1.63 -1.95 -9.78
N THR A 158 -1.88 -1.07 -8.82
CA THR A 158 -1.22 0.23 -8.70
C THR A 158 -0.62 0.37 -7.32
N LEU A 159 0.66 0.77 -7.29
CA LEU A 159 1.36 1.16 -6.07
C LEU A 159 1.48 2.68 -6.04
N LEU A 160 1.09 3.29 -4.93
CA LEU A 160 1.21 4.72 -4.72
C LEU A 160 1.96 4.97 -3.41
N LEU A 161 3.12 5.63 -3.52
CA LEU A 161 3.92 6.09 -2.39
C LEU A 161 3.66 7.58 -2.20
N THR A 162 3.39 8.00 -0.97
CA THR A 162 3.20 9.42 -0.64
C THR A 162 3.92 9.75 0.65
N ALA A 163 4.46 10.96 0.75
CA ALA A 163 5.03 11.48 1.98
C ALA A 163 5.02 13.00 1.96
N TRP A 164 5.08 13.62 3.13
CA TRP A 164 5.22 15.05 3.27
C TRP A 164 6.70 15.47 3.23
N LEU A 165 6.94 16.57 2.53
CA LEU A 165 8.25 17.24 2.48
C LEU A 165 8.36 18.28 3.60
N SER A 166 9.57 18.45 4.14
CA SER A 166 9.89 19.56 5.04
C SER A 166 9.82 20.91 4.30
N VAL A 167 9.86 22.02 5.04
CA VAL A 167 9.89 23.36 4.43
C VAL A 167 11.14 23.52 3.56
N GLU A 168 12.29 23.05 4.04
CA GLU A 168 13.56 23.09 3.32
C GLU A 168 13.52 22.24 2.05
N GLN A 169 12.90 21.06 2.11
CA GLN A 169 12.73 20.19 0.94
C GLN A 169 11.77 20.80 -0.09
N ASN A 170 10.70 21.46 0.35
CA ASN A 170 9.80 22.19 -0.54
C ASN A 170 10.47 23.41 -1.18
N GLN A 171 11.39 24.07 -0.49
CA GLN A 171 12.20 25.14 -1.08
C GLN A 171 13.21 24.58 -2.08
N ALA A 172 13.87 23.48 -1.75
CA ALA A 172 14.81 22.79 -2.63
C ALA A 172 14.14 22.29 -3.91
N SER A 173 12.92 21.72 -3.83
CA SER A 173 12.18 21.25 -5.00
C SER A 173 11.78 22.37 -5.96
N ARG A 174 11.51 23.57 -5.44
CA ARG A 174 11.22 24.76 -6.26
C ARG A 174 12.48 25.33 -6.91
N ALA A 175 13.62 25.21 -6.25
CA ALA A 175 14.90 25.70 -6.75
C ALA A 175 15.54 24.73 -7.77
N ASP A 176 15.37 23.42 -7.57
CA ASP A 176 15.94 22.37 -8.40
C ASP A 176 14.90 21.29 -8.73
N SER A 177 14.50 21.25 -10.00
CA SER A 177 13.60 20.23 -10.53
C SER A 177 14.10 18.79 -10.35
N GLN A 178 15.42 18.57 -10.25
CA GLN A 178 16.02 17.24 -10.07
C GLN A 178 15.99 16.76 -8.61
N PHE A 179 15.84 17.67 -7.65
CA PHE A 179 15.80 17.32 -6.23
C PHE A 179 14.72 16.27 -5.93
N LEU A 180 13.49 16.48 -6.45
CA LEU A 180 12.39 15.55 -6.23
C LEU A 180 12.61 14.22 -6.93
N LYS A 181 13.15 14.21 -8.15
CA LYS A 181 13.51 12.98 -8.84
C LYS A 181 14.55 12.18 -8.05
N GLY A 182 15.57 12.85 -7.51
CA GLY A 182 16.58 12.24 -6.66
C GLY A 182 16.01 11.67 -5.36
N LEU A 183 15.09 12.39 -4.70
CA LEU A 183 14.42 11.89 -3.50
C LEU A 183 13.47 10.72 -3.81
N GLY A 184 12.67 10.84 -4.87
CA GLY A 184 11.78 9.79 -5.34
C GLY A 184 12.53 8.52 -5.71
N LYS A 185 13.69 8.64 -6.37
CA LYS A 185 14.54 7.51 -6.72
C LYS A 185 15.04 6.79 -5.47
N GLN A 186 15.45 7.54 -4.44
CA GLN A 186 15.83 6.95 -3.16
C GLN A 186 14.66 6.24 -2.47
N CYS A 187 13.45 6.81 -2.50
CA CYS A 187 12.26 6.12 -2.00
C CYS A 187 12.05 4.78 -2.72
N LEU A 188 12.16 4.78 -4.06
CA LEU A 188 11.94 3.59 -4.89
C LEU A 188 13.03 2.52 -4.66
N GLU A 189 14.30 2.92 -4.57
CA GLU A 189 15.44 2.05 -4.25
C GLU A 189 15.32 1.40 -2.87
N LYS A 190 14.66 2.06 -1.92
CA LYS A 190 14.36 1.48 -0.61
C LYS A 190 13.09 0.64 -0.62
N PHE A 191 12.13 0.96 -1.47
CA PHE A 191 10.87 0.24 -1.55
C PHE A 191 10.97 -1.09 -2.31
N ILE A 192 11.80 -1.17 -3.35
CA ILE A 192 11.93 -2.35 -4.22
C ILE A 192 13.35 -2.93 -4.12
N TYR A 193 13.45 -4.21 -3.77
CA TYR A 193 14.71 -4.96 -3.84
C TYR A 193 14.92 -5.52 -5.25
N GLY A 194 16.01 -5.14 -5.93
CA GLY A 194 16.37 -5.72 -7.24
C GLY A 194 17.19 -4.79 -8.12
N GLN A 195 17.62 -5.29 -9.28
CA GLN A 195 18.46 -4.54 -10.23
C GLN A 195 17.65 -3.76 -11.28
N ASN A 196 16.37 -4.08 -11.45
CA ASN A 196 15.50 -3.48 -12.48
C ASN A 196 14.49 -2.52 -11.86
N LEU A 197 14.99 -1.44 -11.23
CA LEU A 197 14.14 -0.37 -10.73
C LEU A 197 13.58 0.43 -11.92
N PRO A 198 12.27 0.73 -11.96
CA PRO A 198 11.72 1.57 -13.01
C PRO A 198 12.26 3.01 -12.89
N ASP A 199 12.49 3.65 -14.03
CA ASP A 199 12.74 5.09 -14.09
C ASP A 199 11.42 5.85 -14.15
N PHE A 200 11.40 7.09 -13.63
CA PHE A 200 10.23 7.97 -13.75
C PHE A 200 10.04 8.40 -15.20
N TYR A 201 8.90 8.03 -15.77
CA TYR A 201 8.44 8.46 -17.08
C TYR A 201 8.12 9.96 -17.12
N ARG A 202 7.47 10.50 -16.09
CA ARG A 202 7.10 11.92 -16.02
C ARG A 202 7.07 12.47 -14.59
N GLN A 203 7.10 13.80 -14.53
CA GLN A 203 6.88 14.57 -13.31
C GLN A 203 5.81 15.63 -13.59
N CYS A 204 4.82 15.75 -12.71
CA CYS A 204 3.76 16.74 -12.82
C CYS A 204 3.33 17.26 -11.44
N GLU A 205 2.39 18.21 -11.43
CA GLU A 205 1.77 18.71 -10.22
C GLU A 205 0.27 18.42 -10.27
N LEU A 206 -0.26 17.90 -9.17
CA LEU A 206 -1.69 17.66 -8.99
C LEU A 206 -2.10 18.13 -7.59
N PHE A 207 -3.11 19.00 -7.54
CA PHE A 207 -3.63 19.59 -6.30
C PHE A 207 -2.54 20.21 -5.39
N GLY A 208 -1.53 20.85 -5.99
CA GLY A 208 -0.41 21.45 -5.24
C GLY A 208 0.64 20.45 -4.75
N SER A 209 0.48 19.16 -5.05
CA SER A 209 1.45 18.10 -4.76
C SER A 209 2.22 17.71 -6.02
N GLN A 210 3.52 17.52 -5.88
CA GLN A 210 4.36 17.03 -6.97
C GLN A 210 4.21 15.51 -7.08
N ILE A 211 4.05 15.01 -8.30
CA ILE A 211 3.87 13.59 -8.61
C ILE A 211 5.00 13.15 -9.55
N LEU A 212 5.55 11.98 -9.26
CA LEU A 212 6.50 11.26 -10.11
C LEU A 212 5.83 9.95 -10.53
N GLU A 213 5.77 9.70 -11.83
CA GLU A 213 5.22 8.48 -12.43
C GLU A 213 6.24 7.83 -13.35
#